data_AF-A0A7C7SNW4-F1
#
_entry.id   AF-A0A7C7SNW4-F1
#
_cell.length_a   1.000
_cell.length_b   1.000
_cell.length_c   1.000
_cell.angle_alpha   90.00
_cell.angle_beta   90.00
_cell.angle_gamma   90.00
#
_symmetry.space_group_name_H-M   'P 1'
#
loop_
_entity.id
_entity.type
_entity.pdbx_description
1 polymer ?
#
loop_
_entity_poly.entity_id
_entity_poly.type
_entity_poly.pdbx_seq_one_letter_code
_entity_poly.pdbx_strand_id
1 'polypeptide(L)'
;MNLRSYYAEGAKTIGFEIVEQLGWRYPQHVVSPVAGGTLLPRIGRAFRELREVGLASGDLPRVHAAQAAGCSPVINALESGAAHPEPVMPDTIAKSIAIGNPADGYQVLDTVRGSGGSGARATDPEILAAIGLLARTEGIFTEPAGG
;
A
#
# COMPACT_ATOMS: atom_id res chain seq x y z
N MET A 1 -5.12 -25.52 8.13
CA MET A 1 -4.48 -24.55 9.04
C MET A 1 -4.43 -23.20 8.32
N ASN A 2 -5.03 -22.14 8.88
CA ASN A 2 -5.01 -20.81 8.26
C ASN A 2 -3.78 -20.04 8.77
N LEU A 3 -2.82 -19.76 7.89
CA LEU A 3 -1.56 -19.09 8.23
C LEU A 3 -1.58 -17.57 7.94
N ARG A 4 -2.73 -17.02 7.53
CA ARG A 4 -2.86 -15.63 7.10
C ARG A 4 -2.57 -14.64 8.22
N SER A 5 -2.83 -15.00 9.47
CA SER A 5 -2.48 -14.21 10.66
C SER A 5 -0.96 -14.04 10.80
N TYR A 6 -0.18 -15.12 10.65
CA TYR A 6 1.28 -15.05 10.72
C TYR A 6 1.87 -14.24 9.56
N TYR A 7 1.34 -14.40 8.35
CA TYR A 7 1.74 -13.59 7.20
C TYR A 7 1.45 -12.09 7.42
N ALA A 8 0.29 -11.77 8.00
CA ALA A 8 -0.07 -10.41 8.38
C ALA A 8 0.89 -9.78 9.40
N GLU A 9 1.26 -10.53 10.44
CA GLU A 9 2.22 -10.06 11.45
C GLU A 9 3.63 -9.93 10.89
N GLY A 10 4.04 -10.81 9.97
CA GLY A 10 5.31 -10.67 9.24
C GLY A 10 5.33 -9.45 8.33
N ALA A 11 4.28 -9.23 7.53
CA ALA A 11 4.20 -8.06 6.64
C ALA A 11 4.24 -6.70 7.37
N LYS A 12 3.83 -6.69 8.65
CA LYS A 12 3.88 -5.51 9.51
C LYS A 12 5.30 -5.03 9.78
N THR A 13 6.31 -5.92 9.76
CA THR A 13 7.70 -5.53 10.08
C THR A 13 8.26 -4.48 9.14
N ILE A 14 7.79 -4.42 7.88
CA ILE A 14 8.13 -3.35 6.94
C ILE A 14 7.84 -1.96 7.54
N GLY A 15 6.72 -1.79 8.25
CA GLY A 15 6.42 -0.53 8.92
C GLY A 15 7.36 -0.23 10.08
N PHE A 16 7.86 -1.25 10.78
CA PHE A 16 8.87 -1.08 11.82
C PHE A 16 10.22 -0.68 11.24
N GLU A 17 10.66 -1.38 10.20
CA GLU A 17 11.91 -1.12 9.48
C GLU A 17 11.94 0.29 8.89
N ILE A 18 10.84 0.75 8.26
CA ILE A 18 10.72 2.14 7.75
C ILE A 18 11.03 3.16 8.86
N VAL A 19 10.43 3.00 10.04
CA VAL A 19 10.58 3.98 11.13
C VAL A 19 11.95 3.87 11.79
N GLU A 20 12.46 2.65 11.97
CA GLU A 20 13.81 2.40 12.48
C GLU A 20 14.86 3.07 11.58
N GLN A 21 14.80 2.83 10.26
CA GLN A 21 15.74 3.37 9.28
C GLN A 21 15.65 4.89 9.13
N LEU A 22 14.51 5.50 9.51
CA LEU A 22 14.33 6.95 9.59
C LEU A 22 14.72 7.54 10.96
N GLY A 23 15.41 6.76 11.81
CA GLY A 23 15.90 7.20 13.11
C GLY A 23 14.81 7.31 14.16
N TRP A 24 13.88 6.35 14.19
CA TRP A 24 12.74 6.32 15.10
C TRP A 24 11.79 7.52 14.95
N ARG A 25 11.68 8.03 13.72
CA ARG A 25 10.79 9.13 13.35
C ARG A 25 9.86 8.70 12.24
N TYR A 26 8.58 9.00 12.39
CA TYR A 26 7.61 8.72 11.34
C TYR A 26 7.88 9.54 10.07
N PRO A 27 7.72 8.95 8.87
CA PRO A 27 7.62 9.72 7.64
C PRO A 27 6.29 10.50 7.61
N GLN A 28 6.22 11.57 6.83
CA GLN A 28 4.95 12.29 6.64
C GLN A 28 3.95 11.52 5.78
N HIS A 29 4.47 10.79 4.78
CA HIS A 29 3.69 10.07 3.80
C HIS A 29 4.29 8.70 3.52
N VAL A 30 3.43 7.71 3.30
CA VAL A 30 3.81 6.38 2.81
C VAL A 30 2.89 6.00 1.66
N VAL A 31 3.47 5.60 0.54
CA VAL A 31 2.74 5.09 -0.62
C VAL A 31 3.03 3.61 -0.75
N SER A 32 1.98 2.79 -0.88
CA SER A 32 2.12 1.35 -1.09
C SER A 32 1.25 0.91 -2.27
N PRO A 33 1.79 0.09 -3.19
CA PRO A 33 0.95 -0.61 -4.15
C PRO A 33 0.01 -1.58 -3.40
N VAL A 34 -1.20 -1.78 -3.96
CA VAL A 34 -2.26 -2.56 -3.32
C VAL A 34 -2.77 -3.66 -4.25
N ALA A 35 -2.52 -4.90 -3.83
CA ALA A 35 -3.10 -6.11 -4.39
C ALA A 35 -4.36 -6.52 -3.58
N GLY A 36 -4.32 -7.68 -2.91
CA GLY A 36 -5.40 -8.20 -2.08
C GLY A 36 -5.64 -7.47 -0.76
N GLY A 37 -4.82 -6.46 -0.44
CA GLY A 37 -4.99 -5.60 0.72
C GLY A 37 -4.24 -6.01 1.99
N THR A 38 -3.30 -6.98 1.93
CA THR A 38 -2.60 -7.42 3.14
C THR A 38 -1.55 -6.44 3.64
N LEU A 39 -0.67 -5.90 2.78
CA LEU A 39 0.50 -5.15 3.22
C LEU A 39 0.16 -3.78 3.80
N LEU A 40 -0.54 -2.93 3.04
CA LEU A 40 -0.79 -1.53 3.40
C LEU A 40 -1.44 -1.35 4.79
N PRO A 41 -2.48 -2.11 5.18
CA PRO A 41 -3.07 -1.98 6.51
C PRO A 41 -2.12 -2.43 7.62
N ARG A 42 -1.18 -3.33 7.33
CA ARG A 42 -0.18 -3.80 8.31
C ARG A 42 0.90 -2.75 8.52
N ILE A 43 1.32 -2.04 7.47
CA ILE A 43 2.17 -0.84 7.61
C ILE A 43 1.50 0.19 8.54
N GLY A 44 0.23 0.54 8.29
CA GLY A 44 -0.52 1.46 9.15
C GLY A 44 -0.70 0.97 10.59
N ARG A 45 -0.83 -0.35 10.79
CA ARG A 45 -0.86 -0.96 12.13
C ARG A 45 0.50 -0.87 12.83
N ALA A 46 1.61 -1.14 12.14
CA ALA A 46 2.96 -1.00 12.68
C ALA A 46 3.19 0.41 13.25
N PHE A 47 2.78 1.44 12.51
CA PHE A 47 2.94 2.81 12.98
C PHE A 47 2.16 3.10 14.26
N ARG A 48 0.91 2.62 14.35
CA ARG A 48 0.10 2.76 15.58
C ARG A 48 0.72 2.02 16.76
N GLU A 49 1.17 0.79 16.56
CA GLU A 49 1.79 -0.01 17.64
C GLU A 49 3.09 0.62 18.14
N LEU A 50 3.95 1.14 17.24
CA LEU A 50 5.16 1.89 17.64
C LEU A 50 4.84 3.12 18.49
N ARG A 51 3.71 3.78 18.22
CA ARG A 51 3.25 4.94 18.99
C ARG A 51 2.73 4.50 20.36
N GLU A 52 1.96 3.41 20.40
CA GLU A 52 1.42 2.83 21.64
C GLU A 52 2.52 2.44 22.62
N VAL A 53 3.64 1.90 22.12
CA VAL A 53 4.81 1.56 22.97
C VAL A 53 5.78 2.73 23.19
N GLY A 54 5.52 3.90 22.60
CA GLY A 54 6.35 5.10 22.76
C GLY A 54 7.75 5.02 22.16
N LEU A 55 7.97 4.14 21.18
CA LEU A 55 9.30 3.91 20.59
C LEU A 55 9.64 4.88 19.45
N ALA A 56 8.61 5.46 18.81
CA ALA A 56 8.78 6.39 17.70
C ALA A 56 8.16 7.77 17.97
N SER A 57 8.69 8.79 17.31
CA SER A 57 8.31 10.19 17.50
C SER A 57 7.76 10.83 16.22
N GLY A 58 6.99 11.91 16.40
CA GLY A 58 6.32 12.64 15.32
C GLY A 58 4.87 12.23 15.13
N ASP A 59 4.23 12.83 14.12
CA ASP A 59 2.85 12.54 13.76
C ASP A 59 2.76 11.23 12.97
N LEU A 60 1.62 10.52 13.10
CA LEU A 60 1.40 9.32 12.30
C LEU A 60 1.37 9.66 10.79
N PRO A 61 1.95 8.81 9.92
CA PRO A 61 1.99 9.07 8.49
C PRO A 61 0.60 9.06 7.84
N ARG A 62 0.42 9.87 6.79
CA ARG A 62 -0.67 9.67 5.82
C ARG A 62 -0.33 8.48 4.94
N VAL A 63 -1.24 7.52 4.83
CA VAL A 63 -1.02 6.27 4.08
C VAL A 63 -1.80 6.30 2.78
N HIS A 64 -1.10 6.07 1.67
CA HIS A 64 -1.65 6.18 0.32
C HIS A 64 -1.62 4.84 -0.42
N ALA A 65 -2.70 4.58 -1.16
CA ALA A 65 -2.85 3.38 -1.99
C ALA A 65 -2.53 3.68 -3.46
N ALA A 66 -1.76 2.81 -4.10
CA ALA A 66 -1.55 2.83 -5.55
C ALA A 66 -2.08 1.52 -6.16
N GLN A 67 -2.81 1.61 -7.28
CA GLN A 67 -3.22 0.45 -8.07
C GLN A 67 -3.00 0.67 -9.56
N ALA A 68 -2.89 -0.41 -10.34
CA ALA A 68 -2.93 -0.29 -11.79
C ALA A 68 -4.33 0.11 -12.27
N ALA A 69 -4.43 0.96 -13.30
CA ALA A 69 -5.69 1.48 -13.81
C ALA A 69 -6.64 0.34 -14.22
N GLY A 70 -6.14 -0.68 -14.91
CA GLY A 70 -6.93 -1.85 -15.32
C GLY A 70 -7.17 -2.89 -14.21
N CYS A 71 -6.77 -2.62 -12.95
CA CYS A 71 -7.14 -3.43 -11.78
C CYS A 71 -7.17 -2.56 -10.52
N SER A 72 -8.14 -1.64 -10.42
CA SER A 72 -8.20 -0.60 -9.38
C SER A 72 -9.47 -0.63 -8.49
N PRO A 73 -9.93 -1.80 -7.99
CA PRO A 73 -11.18 -1.88 -7.22
C PRO A 73 -11.15 -1.11 -5.89
N VAL A 74 -9.98 -1.00 -5.23
CA VAL A 74 -9.84 -0.24 -3.97
C VAL A 74 -9.93 1.25 -4.26
N ILE A 75 -9.29 1.72 -5.33
CA ILE A 75 -9.35 3.14 -5.71
C ILE A 75 -10.79 3.54 -6.06
N ASN A 76 -11.52 2.69 -6.79
CA ASN A 76 -12.96 2.89 -7.06
C ASN A 76 -13.78 3.05 -5.76
N ALA A 77 -13.51 2.22 -4.75
CA ALA A 77 -14.20 2.30 -3.47
C ALA A 77 -13.80 3.52 -2.63
N LEU A 78 -12.54 3.97 -2.71
CA LEU A 78 -12.09 5.21 -2.07
C LEU A 78 -12.84 6.42 -2.65
N GLU A 79 -12.90 6.52 -3.97
CA GLU A 79 -13.53 7.64 -4.69
C GLU A 79 -15.06 7.68 -4.50
N SER A 80 -15.72 6.52 -4.53
CA SER A 80 -17.18 6.42 -4.35
C SER A 80 -17.65 6.48 -2.89
N GLY A 81 -16.73 6.39 -1.92
CA GLY A 81 -17.08 6.28 -0.51
C GLY A 81 -17.63 4.92 -0.09
N ALA A 82 -17.55 3.90 -0.94
CA ALA A 82 -18.04 2.55 -0.62
C ALA A 82 -17.32 1.93 0.59
N ALA A 83 -18.02 1.06 1.33
CA ALA A 83 -17.44 0.33 2.46
C ALA A 83 -16.55 -0.85 2.01
N HIS A 84 -16.80 -1.38 0.82
CA HIS A 84 -16.07 -2.51 0.26
C HIS A 84 -15.73 -2.26 -1.23
N PRO A 85 -14.58 -2.77 -1.71
CA PRO A 85 -14.28 -2.80 -3.14
C PRO A 85 -15.18 -3.79 -3.88
N GLU A 86 -15.76 -3.34 -4.99
CA GLU A 86 -16.46 -4.23 -5.91
C GLU A 86 -15.46 -4.99 -6.79
N PRO A 87 -15.68 -6.31 -7.04
CA PRO A 87 -14.79 -7.09 -7.89
C PRO A 87 -14.68 -6.54 -9.32
N VAL A 88 -13.48 -6.57 -9.86
CA VAL A 88 -13.19 -6.23 -11.27
C VAL A 88 -12.44 -7.37 -11.96
N MET A 89 -12.49 -7.42 -13.29
CA MET A 89 -11.61 -8.29 -14.08
C MET A 89 -10.25 -7.61 -14.25
N PRO A 90 -9.13 -8.19 -13.77
CA PRO A 90 -7.82 -7.56 -13.89
C PRO A 90 -7.31 -7.54 -15.33
N ASP A 91 -6.88 -6.37 -15.79
CA ASP A 91 -6.19 -6.19 -17.07
C ASP A 91 -5.01 -5.22 -16.92
N THR A 92 -3.84 -5.75 -16.60
CA THR A 92 -2.61 -4.96 -16.41
C THR A 92 -1.37 -5.83 -16.55
N ILE A 93 -0.24 -5.22 -16.91
CA ILE A 93 1.10 -5.82 -16.80
C ILE A 93 1.57 -6.02 -15.36
N ALA A 94 0.99 -5.32 -14.38
CA ALA A 94 1.38 -5.40 -12.96
C ALA A 94 0.83 -6.66 -12.28
N LYS A 95 1.27 -7.83 -12.74
CA LYS A 95 0.70 -9.13 -12.39
C LYS A 95 0.73 -9.45 -10.89
N SER A 96 1.77 -9.02 -10.16
CA SER A 96 1.89 -9.26 -8.71
C SER A 96 0.81 -8.55 -7.90
N ILE A 97 0.20 -7.49 -8.44
CA ILE A 97 -0.89 -6.73 -7.81
C ILE A 97 -2.22 -6.80 -8.56
N ALA A 98 -2.32 -7.65 -9.59
CA ALA A 98 -3.52 -7.85 -10.42
C ALA A 98 -4.61 -8.67 -9.70
N ILE A 99 -5.04 -8.23 -8.51
CA ILE A 99 -6.08 -8.88 -7.69
C ILE A 99 -7.37 -8.06 -7.79
N GLY A 100 -8.29 -8.54 -8.61
CA GLY A 100 -9.56 -7.85 -8.90
C GLY A 100 -10.60 -7.95 -7.80
N ASN A 101 -10.48 -8.92 -6.88
CA ASN A 101 -11.34 -9.08 -5.71
C ASN A 101 -10.49 -9.08 -4.41
N PRO A 102 -10.19 -7.91 -3.85
CA PRO A 102 -9.25 -7.79 -2.73
C PRO A 102 -9.89 -8.23 -1.41
N ALA A 103 -9.49 -9.39 -0.91
CA ALA A 103 -10.06 -9.99 0.30
C ALA A 103 -9.92 -9.12 1.57
N ASP A 104 -8.83 -8.35 1.70
CA ASP A 104 -8.64 -7.38 2.81
C ASP A 104 -8.86 -5.93 2.35
N GLY A 105 -9.56 -5.73 1.23
CA GLY A 105 -9.74 -4.40 0.63
C GLY A 105 -10.39 -3.37 1.55
N TYR A 106 -11.33 -3.78 2.40
CA TYR A 106 -11.95 -2.90 3.39
C TYR A 106 -10.94 -2.34 4.41
N GLN A 107 -9.95 -3.15 4.83
CA GLN A 107 -8.91 -2.71 5.76
C GLN A 107 -7.99 -1.66 5.12
N VAL A 108 -7.81 -1.72 3.80
CA VAL A 108 -7.11 -0.69 3.05
C VAL A 108 -7.90 0.61 3.10
N LEU A 109 -9.21 0.57 2.84
CA LEU A 109 -10.07 1.74 2.91
C LEU A 109 -10.02 2.40 4.30
N ASP A 110 -10.15 1.60 5.36
CA ASP A 110 -10.09 2.08 6.74
C ASP A 110 -8.74 2.73 7.07
N THR A 111 -7.63 2.12 6.62
CA THR A 111 -6.28 2.64 6.86
C THR A 111 -6.03 3.94 6.11
N VAL A 112 -6.39 4.01 4.84
CA VAL A 112 -6.21 5.22 4.00
C VAL A 112 -7.08 6.35 4.53
N ARG A 113 -8.38 6.11 4.77
CA ARG A 113 -9.31 7.12 5.30
C ARG A 113 -8.92 7.58 6.70
N GLY A 114 -8.61 6.64 7.60
CA GLY A 114 -8.26 6.93 8.99
C GLY A 114 -6.93 7.68 9.16
N SER A 115 -6.00 7.52 8.22
CA SER A 115 -4.75 8.29 8.19
C SER A 115 -4.88 9.64 7.47
N GLY A 116 -6.03 9.94 6.86
CA GLY A 116 -6.22 11.12 6.00
C GLY A 116 -5.35 11.08 4.74
N GLY A 117 -5.02 9.88 4.26
CA GLY A 117 -4.35 9.64 2.98
C GLY A 117 -5.33 9.57 1.81
N SER A 118 -4.84 9.12 0.66
CA SER A 118 -5.60 9.05 -0.59
C SER A 118 -5.19 7.85 -1.43
N GLY A 119 -5.95 7.57 -2.50
CA GLY A 119 -5.62 6.54 -3.47
C GLY A 119 -5.42 7.15 -4.86
N ALA A 120 -4.53 6.57 -5.66
CA ALA A 120 -4.37 6.90 -7.07
C ALA A 120 -4.19 5.62 -7.89
N ARG A 121 -4.43 5.73 -9.20
CA ARG A 121 -4.20 4.65 -10.15
C ARG A 121 -3.25 5.09 -11.26
N ALA A 122 -2.43 4.18 -11.75
CA ALA A 122 -1.48 4.41 -12.84
C ALA A 122 -1.77 3.45 -14.01
N THR A 123 -1.72 3.96 -15.22
CA THR A 123 -1.84 3.16 -16.44
C THR A 123 -0.58 2.33 -16.68
N ASP A 124 -0.67 1.23 -17.42
CA ASP A 124 0.50 0.40 -17.74
C ASP A 124 1.65 1.18 -18.42
N PRO A 125 1.39 2.13 -19.34
CA PRO A 125 2.44 3.01 -19.85
C PRO A 125 3.11 3.89 -18.77
N GLU A 126 2.34 4.43 -17.82
CA GLU A 126 2.90 5.22 -16.71
C GLU A 126 3.75 4.37 -15.78
N ILE A 127 3.30 3.15 -15.47
CA ILE A 127 4.06 2.15 -14.70
C ILE A 127 5.40 1.86 -15.38
N LEU A 128 5.40 1.55 -16.68
CA LEU A 128 6.63 1.30 -17.44
C LEU A 128 7.56 2.53 -17.47
N ALA A 129 6.98 3.72 -17.63
CA ALA A 129 7.74 4.97 -17.61
C ALA A 129 8.42 5.19 -16.25
N ALA A 130 7.73 4.88 -15.14
CA ALA A 130 8.24 5.01 -13.79
C ALA A 130 9.34 3.98 -13.46
N ILE A 131 9.21 2.73 -13.90
CA ILE A 131 10.33 1.75 -13.84
C ILE A 131 11.56 2.32 -14.53
N GLY A 132 11.38 2.88 -15.74
CA GLY A 132 12.46 3.50 -16.49
C GLY A 132 13.05 4.73 -15.79
N LEU A 133 12.23 5.53 -15.11
CA LEU A 133 12.67 6.67 -14.32
C LEU A 133 13.57 6.22 -13.16
N LEU A 134 13.08 5.30 -12.32
CA LEU A 134 13.81 4.76 -11.17
C LEU A 134 15.15 4.14 -11.58
N ALA A 135 15.17 3.37 -12.65
CA ALA A 135 16.39 2.72 -13.14
C ALA A 135 17.43 3.74 -13.62
N ARG A 136 16.99 4.85 -14.25
CA ARG A 136 17.90 5.86 -14.82
C ARG A 136 18.39 6.89 -13.81
N THR A 137 17.60 7.23 -12.78
CA THR A 137 17.96 8.29 -11.83
C THR A 137 18.50 7.75 -10.51
N GLU A 138 17.95 6.63 -10.02
CA GLU A 138 18.30 6.08 -8.70
C GLU A 138 19.07 4.75 -8.78
N GLY A 139 19.20 4.16 -9.99
CA GLY A 139 19.80 2.84 -10.16
C GLY A 139 18.94 1.71 -9.59
N ILE A 140 17.64 1.94 -9.38
CA ILE A 140 16.69 0.96 -8.82
C ILE A 140 15.88 0.35 -9.96
N PHE A 141 16.02 -0.96 -10.16
CA PHE A 141 15.23 -1.72 -11.15
C PHE A 141 14.17 -2.56 -10.44
N THR A 142 12.92 -2.11 -10.55
CA THR A 142 11.76 -2.71 -9.88
C THR A 142 10.90 -3.52 -10.85
N GLU A 143 10.11 -4.45 -10.31
CA GLU A 143 9.03 -5.07 -11.07
C GLU A 143 7.88 -4.07 -11.32
N PRO A 144 6.93 -4.35 -12.23
CA PRO A 144 5.86 -3.41 -12.55
C PRO A 144 4.97 -2.95 -11.38
N ALA A 145 4.88 -3.68 -10.26
CA ALA A 145 4.13 -3.20 -9.11
C ALA A 145 4.82 -2.06 -8.34
N GLY A 146 6.14 -1.89 -8.52
CA GLY A 146 6.89 -0.79 -7.91
C GLY A 146 7.23 0.35 -8.88
N GLY A 147 6.77 0.27 -10.14
CA GLY A 147 6.79 1.38 -11.09
C GLY A 147 5.54 2.22 -10.93
#